data_AF-A0A497GCT3-F1
#
_entry.id   AF-A0A497GCT3-F1
#
_cell.length_a   1.000
_cell.length_b   1.000
_cell.length_c   1.000
_cell.angle_alpha   90.00
_cell.angle_beta   90.00
_cell.angle_gamma   90.00
#
_symmetry.space_group_name_H-M   'P 1'
#
loop_
_entity.id
_entity.type
_entity.pdbx_description
1 polymer ?
#
loop_
_entity_poly.entity_id
_entity_poly.type
_entity_poly.pdbx_seq_one_letter_code
_entity_poly.pdbx_strand_id
1 'polypeptide(L)'
;MESSACSAREHQAPPDATPEAVSYPGDAVILKVRTLTLFNDGAYFNEVGLMAPEELVELTSRVIEGLKELREGVAESKRSVESMPFLIRGYAVADFKSGTGMSYDEWLKFLDDLIASLEELSSKLAERGKAEAGEIPGKLEKAVESLHKLSEYLRGLPQKARLAAGFLSEEQIRAMEEGPKHAEEVDALARAIKHLAEALRG
;
A
#
# COMPACT_ATOMS: atom_id res chain seq x y z
N MET A 1 33.72 -58.41 -47.31
CA MET A 1 34.71 -57.79 -46.42
C MET A 1 34.60 -56.31 -46.68
N GLU A 2 33.68 -55.65 -45.95
CA GLU A 2 34.01 -54.85 -44.75
C GLU A 2 34.81 -53.60 -45.16
N SER A 3 34.45 -52.36 -44.83
CA SER A 3 33.61 -51.85 -43.76
C SER A 3 33.19 -50.42 -44.10
N SER A 4 31.96 -50.05 -43.75
CA SER A 4 31.49 -48.67 -43.63
C SER A 4 32.24 -47.97 -42.49
N ALA A 5 32.64 -46.71 -42.68
CA ALA A 5 32.96 -45.81 -41.57
C ALA A 5 32.38 -44.42 -41.84
N CYS A 6 31.37 -44.08 -41.04
CA CYS A 6 30.80 -42.75 -40.84
C CYS A 6 31.91 -41.71 -40.61
N SER A 7 31.91 -40.64 -41.40
CA SER A 7 32.60 -39.41 -41.03
C SER A 7 31.66 -38.62 -40.11
N ALA A 8 32.02 -38.56 -38.83
CA ALA A 8 31.34 -37.76 -37.83
C ALA A 8 31.53 -36.27 -38.16
N ARG A 9 30.42 -35.56 -38.41
CA ARG A 9 30.37 -34.10 -38.35
C ARG A 9 30.57 -33.70 -36.90
N GLU A 10 31.74 -33.13 -36.57
CA GLU A 10 31.93 -32.39 -35.34
C GLU A 10 30.97 -31.20 -35.33
N HIS A 11 30.00 -31.22 -34.42
CA HIS A 11 29.24 -30.03 -34.04
C HIS A 11 30.16 -29.10 -33.28
N GLN A 12 30.67 -28.09 -33.98
CA GLN A 12 31.30 -26.95 -33.37
C GLN A 12 30.20 -26.15 -32.66
N ALA A 13 30.20 -26.21 -31.32
CA ALA A 13 29.33 -25.39 -30.49
C ALA A 13 29.64 -23.90 -30.76
N PRO A 14 28.62 -23.02 -30.87
CA PRO A 14 28.88 -21.59 -30.96
C PRO A 14 29.54 -21.12 -29.65
N PRO A 15 30.47 -20.14 -29.72
CA PRO A 15 31.19 -19.65 -28.55
C PRO A 15 30.21 -18.99 -27.57
N ASP A 16 30.54 -19.13 -26.28
CA ASP A 16 29.89 -18.49 -25.13
C ASP A 16 29.32 -17.11 -25.46
N ALA A 17 28.02 -17.08 -25.75
CA ALA A 17 27.25 -15.87 -25.56
C ALA A 17 27.04 -15.75 -24.06
N THR A 18 27.95 -15.05 -23.38
CA THR A 18 27.62 -14.45 -22.09
C THR A 18 26.29 -13.72 -22.28
N PRO A 19 25.25 -13.99 -21.46
CA PRO A 19 24.01 -13.26 -21.59
C PRO A 19 24.36 -11.78 -21.40
N GLU A 20 24.23 -11.00 -22.47
CA GLU A 20 24.31 -9.54 -22.39
C GLU A 20 23.32 -9.13 -21.30
N ALA A 21 23.85 -8.57 -20.22
CA ALA A 21 23.03 -7.98 -19.18
C ALA A 21 22.23 -6.88 -19.84
N VAL A 22 20.95 -7.16 -20.11
CA VAL A 22 20.01 -6.16 -20.60
C VAL A 22 19.91 -5.11 -19.49
N SER A 23 20.62 -4.00 -19.68
CA SER A 23 20.55 -2.83 -18.81
C SER A 23 19.19 -2.20 -19.03
N TYR A 24 18.27 -2.46 -18.10
CA TYR A 24 17.00 -1.77 -18.05
C TYR A 24 17.21 -0.42 -17.34
N PRO A 25 16.64 0.69 -17.85
CA PRO A 25 16.67 1.96 -17.15
C PRO A 25 15.89 1.81 -15.83
N GLY A 26 16.64 1.66 -14.75
CA GLY A 26 16.14 1.55 -13.39
C GLY A 26 15.93 2.94 -12.81
N ASP A 27 14.66 3.36 -12.74
CA ASP A 27 14.24 4.51 -11.92
C ASP A 27 12.86 4.33 -11.27
N ALA A 28 12.23 3.17 -11.40
CA ALA A 28 10.84 3.01 -11.00
C ALA A 28 10.62 1.88 -10.00
N VAL A 29 10.66 2.25 -8.73
CA VAL A 29 9.93 1.68 -7.60
C VAL A 29 9.85 2.85 -6.66
N ILE A 30 8.69 3.15 -6.09
CA ILE A 30 8.54 3.65 -4.72
C ILE A 30 7.07 3.98 -4.50
N LEU A 31 6.49 3.36 -3.47
CA LEU A 31 5.41 3.93 -2.70
C LEU A 31 5.99 5.14 -1.96
N LYS A 32 5.87 6.34 -2.53
CA LYS A 32 6.18 7.57 -1.79
C LYS A 32 4.94 7.83 -0.94
N VAL A 33 4.86 7.18 0.20
CA VAL A 33 3.85 7.53 1.20
C VAL A 33 4.44 8.74 1.90
N ARG A 34 4.00 9.94 1.51
CA ARG A 34 4.33 11.14 2.30
C ARG A 34 3.87 10.87 3.73
N THR A 35 4.80 11.08 4.66
CA THR A 35 4.71 10.91 6.10
C THR A 35 3.29 11.16 6.60
N LEU A 36 2.60 10.09 6.97
CA LEU A 36 1.32 10.14 7.67
C LEU A 36 1.61 10.63 9.09
N THR A 37 1.77 11.94 9.24
CA THR A 37 2.34 12.56 10.45
C THR A 37 1.28 12.85 11.52
N LEU A 38 0.12 12.19 11.45
CA LEU A 38 -1.07 12.57 12.20
C LEU A 38 -1.33 11.74 13.47
N PHE A 39 -0.65 10.60 13.66
CA PHE A 39 -0.97 9.65 14.74
C PHE A 39 0.20 9.32 15.69
N ASN A 40 1.29 10.09 15.65
CA ASN A 40 2.50 9.78 16.41
C ASN A 40 2.44 10.20 17.89
N ASP A 41 1.41 10.94 18.30
CA ASP A 41 1.16 11.26 19.70
C ASP A 41 0.32 10.15 20.33
N GLY A 42 1.00 9.14 20.90
CA GLY A 42 0.43 7.99 21.60
C GLY A 42 -0.37 8.32 22.88
N ALA A 43 -1.04 9.46 22.95
CA ALA A 43 -1.64 10.02 24.14
C ALA A 43 -3.16 9.83 24.27
N TYR A 44 -3.87 9.29 23.26
CA TYR A 44 -5.35 9.33 23.23
C TYR A 44 -6.06 7.98 23.31
N PHE A 45 -5.34 6.86 23.38
CA PHE A 45 -5.95 5.53 23.53
C PHE A 45 -6.16 5.18 25.01
N ASN A 46 -6.91 6.00 25.75
CA ASN A 46 -7.34 5.64 27.11
C ASN A 46 -8.86 5.46 27.16
N GLU A 47 -9.21 4.23 27.55
CA GLU A 47 -10.52 3.71 27.98
C GLU A 47 -11.70 3.89 27.00
N VAL A 48 -12.30 2.76 26.64
CA VAL A 48 -13.59 2.67 25.94
C VAL A 48 -14.71 3.12 26.92
N GLY A 49 -14.69 4.40 27.28
CA GLY A 49 -15.77 5.11 27.94
C GLY A 49 -16.61 5.85 26.90
N LEU A 50 -17.80 6.31 27.29
CA LEU A 50 -18.69 7.13 26.44
C LEU A 50 -17.96 8.38 25.95
N MET A 51 -17.38 8.30 24.74
CA MET A 51 -16.72 9.43 24.08
C MET A 51 -17.75 10.54 23.82
N ALA A 52 -17.40 11.78 24.18
CA ALA A 52 -18.28 12.92 23.97
C ALA A 52 -18.50 13.18 22.46
N PRO A 53 -19.64 13.75 22.04
CA PRO A 53 -19.90 14.05 20.64
C PRO A 53 -18.78 14.90 19.98
N GLU A 54 -18.22 15.84 20.71
CA GLU A 54 -17.13 16.72 20.24
C GLU A 54 -15.84 15.93 19.99
N GLU A 55 -15.47 15.03 20.91
CA GLU A 55 -14.30 14.15 20.79
C GLU A 55 -14.46 13.18 19.62
N LEU A 56 -15.68 12.69 19.38
CA LEU A 56 -16.00 11.80 18.26
C LEU A 56 -15.89 12.52 16.90
N VAL A 57 -16.34 13.79 16.82
CA VAL A 57 -16.18 14.62 15.63
C VAL A 57 -14.71 14.92 15.36
N GLU A 58 -13.92 15.21 16.41
CA GLU A 58 -12.49 15.41 16.29
C GLU A 58 -11.77 14.13 15.80
N LEU A 59 -12.07 12.98 16.39
CA LEU A 59 -11.52 11.69 15.96
C LEU A 59 -11.89 11.39 14.51
N THR A 60 -13.15 11.60 14.13
CA THR A 60 -13.62 11.43 12.74
C THR A 60 -12.84 12.33 11.79
N SER A 61 -12.61 13.59 12.16
CA SER A 61 -11.87 14.55 11.34
C SER A 61 -10.41 14.13 11.14
N ARG A 62 -9.72 13.69 12.20
CA ARG A 62 -8.34 13.17 12.12
C ARG A 62 -8.25 11.92 11.26
N VAL A 63 -9.22 11.00 11.36
CA VAL A 63 -9.31 9.82 10.50
C VAL A 63 -9.47 10.21 9.03
N ILE A 64 -10.33 11.18 8.73
CA ILE A 64 -10.51 11.70 7.36
C ILE A 64 -9.19 12.27 6.82
N GLU A 65 -8.47 13.06 7.61
CA GLU A 65 -7.16 13.61 7.21
C GLU A 65 -6.15 12.50 6.91
N GLY A 66 -6.02 11.51 7.80
CA GLY A 66 -5.14 10.36 7.56
C GLY A 66 -5.53 9.55 6.32
N LEU A 67 -6.82 9.38 6.04
CA LEU A 67 -7.28 8.73 4.81
C LEU A 67 -6.94 9.54 3.55
N LYS A 68 -7.03 10.88 3.61
CA LYS A 68 -6.64 11.77 2.50
C LYS A 68 -5.15 11.68 2.21
N GLU A 69 -4.31 11.71 3.24
CA GLU A 69 -2.86 11.55 3.11
C GLU A 69 -2.50 10.17 2.52
N LEU A 70 -3.13 9.10 3.01
CA LEU A 70 -2.94 7.76 2.45
C LEU A 70 -3.35 7.70 0.97
N ARG A 71 -4.49 8.29 0.62
CA ARG A 71 -5.01 8.36 -0.74
C ARG A 71 -4.06 9.08 -1.68
N GLU A 72 -3.43 10.16 -1.22
CA GLU A 72 -2.37 10.84 -1.97
C GLU A 72 -1.14 9.96 -2.16
N GLY A 73 -0.69 9.25 -1.11
CA GLY A 73 0.44 8.31 -1.19
C GLY A 73 0.20 7.15 -2.17
N VAL A 74 -1.02 6.60 -2.18
CA VAL A 74 -1.44 5.58 -3.18
C VAL A 74 -1.43 6.16 -4.58
N ALA A 75 -1.93 7.39 -4.77
CA ALA A 75 -1.95 8.05 -6.09
C ALA A 75 -0.54 8.36 -6.60
N GLU A 76 0.37 8.78 -5.72
CA GLU A 76 1.77 9.01 -6.06
C GLU A 76 2.48 7.70 -6.43
N SER A 77 2.25 6.64 -5.66
CA SER A 77 2.74 5.32 -6.00
C SER A 77 2.24 4.84 -7.35
N LYS A 78 0.95 5.01 -7.64
CA LYS A 78 0.37 4.69 -8.95
C LYS A 78 1.11 5.44 -10.06
N ARG A 79 1.31 6.75 -9.94
CA ARG A 79 2.05 7.56 -10.94
C ARG A 79 3.49 7.08 -11.14
N SER A 80 4.16 6.69 -10.05
CA SER A 80 5.51 6.09 -10.08
C SER A 80 5.53 4.74 -10.82
N VAL A 81 4.51 3.91 -10.63
CA VAL A 81 4.35 2.66 -11.39
C VAL A 81 3.99 2.94 -12.86
N GLU A 82 3.17 3.96 -13.14
CA GLU A 82 2.81 4.29 -14.51
C GLU A 82 3.95 4.90 -15.32
N SER A 83 4.98 5.46 -14.67
CA SER A 83 6.20 5.90 -15.35
C SER A 83 7.18 4.76 -15.64
N MET A 84 6.98 3.55 -15.09
CA MET A 84 7.90 2.42 -15.33
C MET A 84 7.85 1.94 -16.80
N PRO A 85 8.95 1.33 -17.31
CA PRO A 85 8.93 0.56 -18.55
C PRO A 85 7.84 -0.52 -18.55
N PHE A 86 7.23 -0.77 -19.71
CA PHE A 86 6.06 -1.66 -19.87
C PHE A 86 6.20 -3.03 -19.20
N LEU A 87 7.35 -3.68 -19.34
CA LEU A 87 7.60 -5.02 -18.79
C LEU A 87 7.63 -5.04 -17.26
N ILE A 88 8.25 -4.03 -16.63
CA ILE A 88 8.39 -3.93 -15.17
C ILE A 88 7.08 -3.43 -14.56
N ARG A 89 6.38 -2.52 -15.26
CA ARG A 89 5.06 -2.00 -14.86
C ARG A 89 4.06 -3.11 -14.58
N GLY A 90 3.95 -4.09 -15.47
CA GLY A 90 3.02 -5.21 -15.31
C GLY A 90 3.31 -6.01 -14.03
N TYR A 91 4.59 -6.25 -13.74
CA TYR A 91 5.00 -6.93 -12.51
C TYR A 91 4.67 -6.10 -11.26
N ALA A 92 5.00 -4.81 -11.25
CA ALA A 92 4.73 -3.93 -10.10
C ALA A 92 3.23 -3.82 -9.79
N VAL A 93 2.38 -3.68 -10.82
CA VAL A 93 0.92 -3.65 -10.64
C VAL A 93 0.39 -4.98 -10.09
N ALA A 94 0.88 -6.12 -10.62
CA ALA A 94 0.47 -7.43 -10.15
C ALA A 94 0.95 -7.71 -8.71
N ASP A 95 2.17 -7.33 -8.37
CA ASP A 95 2.76 -7.46 -7.03
C ASP A 95 1.96 -6.64 -6.01
N PHE A 96 1.67 -5.37 -6.32
CA PHE A 96 0.86 -4.52 -5.44
C PHE A 96 -0.55 -5.09 -5.23
N LYS A 97 -1.22 -5.53 -6.31
CA LYS A 97 -2.56 -6.13 -6.19
C LYS A 97 -2.53 -7.43 -5.39
N SER A 98 -1.55 -8.29 -5.63
CA SER A 98 -1.41 -9.55 -4.90
C SER A 98 -1.06 -9.33 -3.43
N GLY A 99 -0.26 -8.30 -3.12
CA GLY A 99 0.18 -7.99 -1.77
C GLY A 99 -0.87 -7.28 -0.93
N THR A 100 -1.63 -6.37 -1.53
CA THR A 100 -2.61 -5.54 -0.80
C THR A 100 -4.06 -6.03 -0.96
N GLY A 101 -4.32 -6.91 -1.92
CA GLY A 101 -5.65 -7.45 -2.25
C GLY A 101 -6.47 -6.59 -3.21
N MET A 102 -6.00 -5.38 -3.57
CA MET A 102 -6.67 -4.45 -4.47
C MET A 102 -5.66 -3.80 -5.42
N SER A 103 -6.07 -3.52 -6.65
CA SER A 103 -5.31 -2.67 -7.57
C SER A 103 -5.28 -1.22 -7.09
N TYR A 104 -4.40 -0.40 -7.67
CA TYR A 104 -4.34 1.03 -7.36
C TYR A 104 -5.68 1.75 -7.56
N ASP A 105 -6.41 1.45 -8.65
CA ASP A 105 -7.71 2.07 -8.91
C ASP A 105 -8.78 1.64 -7.91
N GLU A 106 -8.78 0.36 -7.52
CA GLU A 106 -9.66 -0.17 -6.49
C GLU A 106 -9.37 0.49 -5.13
N TRP A 107 -8.09 0.68 -4.77
CA TRP A 107 -7.68 1.39 -3.56
C TRP A 107 -8.10 2.86 -3.56
N LEU A 108 -7.85 3.60 -4.65
CA LEU A 108 -8.22 5.01 -4.73
C LEU A 108 -9.73 5.20 -4.61
N LYS A 109 -10.50 4.38 -5.32
CA LYS A 109 -11.97 4.41 -5.22
C LYS A 109 -12.44 4.05 -3.81
N PHE A 110 -11.87 3.01 -3.21
CA PHE A 110 -12.18 2.59 -1.84
C PHE A 110 -11.96 3.72 -0.83
N LEU A 111 -10.82 4.41 -0.92
CA LEU A 111 -10.49 5.54 -0.05
C LEU A 111 -11.42 6.73 -0.29
N ASP A 112 -11.70 7.08 -1.54
CA ASP A 112 -12.61 8.18 -1.88
C ASP A 112 -14.04 7.92 -1.34
N ASP A 113 -14.56 6.69 -1.50
CA ASP A 113 -15.88 6.27 -0.98
C ASP A 113 -15.94 6.29 0.56
N LEU A 114 -14.84 5.89 1.23
CA LEU A 114 -14.75 5.89 2.69
C LEU A 114 -14.65 7.30 3.26
N ILE A 115 -13.83 8.16 2.66
CA ILE A 115 -13.69 9.58 3.02
C ILE A 115 -15.05 10.26 2.92
N ALA A 116 -15.75 10.11 1.79
CA ALA A 116 -17.07 10.71 1.59
C ALA A 116 -18.10 10.23 2.63
N SER A 117 -18.08 8.93 2.96
CA SER A 117 -18.97 8.37 4.00
C SER A 117 -18.68 8.96 5.38
N LEU A 118 -17.41 9.22 5.71
CA LEU A 118 -17.01 9.81 6.99
C LEU A 118 -17.27 11.31 7.06
N GLU A 119 -17.12 12.05 5.95
CA GLU A 119 -17.48 13.46 5.86
C GLU A 119 -19.00 13.66 6.04
N GLU A 120 -19.80 12.78 5.46
CA GLU A 120 -21.25 12.74 5.69
C GLU A 120 -21.57 12.43 7.16
N LEU A 121 -20.89 11.44 7.76
CA LEU A 121 -21.07 11.12 9.18
C LEU A 121 -20.70 12.28 10.09
N SER A 122 -19.55 12.92 9.86
CA SER A 122 -19.08 14.05 10.67
C SER A 122 -20.13 15.18 10.69
N SER A 123 -20.72 15.48 9.52
CA SER A 123 -21.80 16.45 9.38
C SER A 123 -23.05 16.06 10.18
N LYS A 124 -23.43 14.77 10.17
CA LYS A 124 -24.62 14.27 10.90
C LYS A 124 -24.39 14.13 12.41
N LEU A 125 -23.18 13.77 12.84
CA LEU A 125 -22.83 13.64 14.26
C LEU A 125 -23.00 14.96 14.99
N ALA A 126 -22.61 16.07 14.35
CA ALA A 126 -22.79 17.42 14.88
C ALA A 126 -24.27 17.81 15.07
N GLU A 127 -25.19 17.24 14.28
CA GLU A 127 -26.61 17.61 14.30
C GLU A 127 -27.50 16.63 15.08
N ARG A 128 -27.21 15.32 15.05
CA ARG A 128 -28.16 14.25 15.40
C ARG A 128 -27.58 13.13 16.26
N GLY A 129 -26.28 13.18 16.57
CA GLY A 129 -25.60 12.19 17.41
C GLY A 129 -25.40 10.81 16.76
N LYS A 130 -24.95 9.83 17.57
CA LYS A 130 -24.45 8.52 17.09
C LYS A 130 -25.48 7.62 16.38
N ALA A 131 -26.78 7.86 16.56
CA ALA A 131 -27.85 7.01 16.00
C ALA A 131 -27.87 6.97 14.45
N GLU A 132 -27.24 7.96 13.80
CA GLU A 132 -27.12 8.04 12.34
C GLU A 132 -25.92 7.26 11.77
N ALA A 133 -25.13 6.58 12.62
CA ALA A 133 -23.94 5.84 12.18
C ALA A 133 -24.25 4.66 11.24
N GLY A 134 -25.45 4.06 11.33
CA GLY A 134 -25.94 3.05 10.40
C GLY A 134 -24.92 1.94 10.10
N GLU A 135 -24.58 1.77 8.81
CA GLU A 135 -23.64 0.75 8.33
C GLU A 135 -22.16 1.17 8.41
N ILE A 136 -21.85 2.40 8.85
CA ILE A 136 -20.48 2.95 8.83
C ILE A 136 -19.50 2.13 9.67
N PRO A 137 -19.84 1.65 10.89
CA PRO A 137 -18.92 0.79 11.64
C PRO A 137 -18.47 -0.45 10.85
N GLY A 138 -19.36 -1.06 10.06
CA GLY A 138 -19.01 -2.21 9.21
C GLY A 138 -18.11 -1.84 8.02
N LYS A 139 -18.23 -0.63 7.48
CA LYS A 139 -17.29 -0.11 6.46
C LYS A 139 -15.91 0.15 7.07
N LEU A 140 -15.86 0.69 8.29
CA LEU A 140 -14.61 0.96 9.00
C LEU A 140 -13.86 -0.33 9.35
N GLU A 141 -14.54 -1.39 9.74
CA GLU A 141 -13.90 -2.70 9.95
C GLU A 141 -13.23 -3.26 8.70
N LYS A 142 -13.92 -3.20 7.55
CA LYS A 142 -13.34 -3.60 6.27
C LYS A 142 -12.14 -2.72 5.88
N ALA A 143 -12.16 -1.44 6.27
CA ALA A 143 -11.02 -0.55 6.08
C ALA A 143 -9.82 -1.00 6.92
N VAL A 144 -10.02 -1.33 8.20
CA VAL A 144 -8.96 -1.85 9.06
C VAL A 144 -8.32 -3.11 8.46
N GLU A 145 -9.11 -4.06 7.98
CA GLU A 145 -8.59 -5.28 7.32
C GLU A 145 -7.75 -4.95 6.07
N SER A 146 -8.22 -4.02 5.25
CA SER A 146 -7.52 -3.61 4.02
C SER A 146 -6.21 -2.89 4.35
N LEU A 147 -6.21 -2.01 5.36
CA LEU A 147 -5.03 -1.30 5.82
C LEU A 147 -3.99 -2.23 6.43
N HIS A 148 -4.38 -3.28 7.15
CA HIS A 148 -3.44 -4.29 7.63
C HIS A 148 -2.72 -5.00 6.48
N LYS A 149 -3.43 -5.38 5.40
CA LYS A 149 -2.78 -5.97 4.21
C LYS A 149 -1.78 -5.01 3.56
N LEU A 150 -2.15 -3.72 3.47
CA LEU A 150 -1.24 -2.69 2.96
C LEU A 150 0.00 -2.54 3.85
N SER A 151 -0.18 -2.53 5.16
CA SER A 151 0.91 -2.46 6.14
C SER A 151 1.85 -3.67 6.05
N GLU A 152 1.31 -4.89 5.95
CA GLU A 152 2.10 -6.11 5.71
C GLU A 152 2.89 -6.05 4.40
N TYR A 153 2.26 -5.56 3.32
CA TYR A 153 2.93 -5.33 2.06
C TYR A 153 4.11 -4.35 2.19
N LEU A 154 3.90 -3.22 2.86
CA LEU A 154 4.90 -2.19 3.13
C LEU A 154 6.09 -2.73 3.94
N ARG A 155 5.83 -3.55 4.97
CA ARG A 155 6.89 -4.24 5.75
C ARG A 155 7.73 -5.19 4.90
N GLY A 156 7.13 -5.77 3.87
CA GLY A 156 7.80 -6.68 2.94
C GLY A 156 8.67 -5.99 1.90
N LEU A 157 8.55 -4.67 1.70
CA LEU A 157 9.25 -3.94 0.66
C LEU A 157 10.79 -4.04 0.75
N PRO A 158 11.46 -3.94 1.91
CA PRO A 158 12.91 -4.06 1.97
C PRO A 158 13.42 -5.41 1.46
N GLN A 159 12.69 -6.50 1.73
CA GLN A 159 13.06 -7.83 1.24
C GLN A 159 12.87 -7.92 -0.28
N LYS A 160 11.79 -7.34 -0.82
CA LYS A 160 11.56 -7.25 -2.27
C LYS A 160 12.64 -6.40 -2.95
N ALA A 161 13.08 -5.31 -2.32
CA ALA A 161 14.16 -4.45 -2.81
C ALA A 161 15.47 -5.23 -2.96
N ARG A 162 15.84 -6.02 -1.93
CA ARG A 162 17.05 -6.87 -1.96
C ARG A 162 17.00 -7.90 -3.10
N LEU A 163 15.85 -8.54 -3.30
CA LEU A 163 15.66 -9.52 -4.38
C LEU A 163 15.72 -8.87 -5.77
N ALA A 164 15.35 -7.59 -5.87
CA ALA A 164 15.34 -6.82 -7.10
C ALA A 164 16.53 -5.87 -7.25
N ALA A 165 17.55 -5.93 -6.38
CA ALA A 165 18.62 -4.93 -6.30
C ALA A 165 19.39 -4.73 -7.62
N GLY A 166 19.47 -5.76 -8.48
CA GLY A 166 20.06 -5.65 -9.82
C GLY A 166 19.22 -4.90 -10.86
N PHE A 167 17.98 -4.52 -10.51
CA PHE A 167 17.01 -3.86 -11.38
C PHE A 167 16.53 -2.50 -10.84
N LEU A 168 16.97 -2.13 -9.63
CA LEU A 168 16.54 -0.92 -8.93
C LEU A 168 17.74 0.04 -8.77
N SER A 169 17.48 1.33 -8.91
CA SER A 169 18.41 2.38 -8.54
C SER A 169 18.56 2.47 -7.02
N GLU A 170 19.64 3.11 -6.55
CA GLU A 170 19.84 3.31 -5.11
C GLU A 170 18.72 4.14 -4.48
N GLU A 171 18.15 5.12 -5.20
CA GLU A 171 17.03 5.92 -4.70
C GLU A 171 15.80 5.03 -4.46
N GLN A 172 15.51 4.16 -5.42
CA GLN A 172 14.42 3.17 -5.33
C GLN A 172 14.59 2.22 -4.15
N ILE A 173 15.79 1.69 -3.97
CA ILE A 173 16.10 0.79 -2.85
C ILE A 173 15.89 1.54 -1.53
N ARG A 174 16.42 2.76 -1.39
CA ARG A 174 16.30 3.54 -0.14
C ARG A 174 14.85 3.82 0.25
N ALA A 175 13.99 4.23 -0.68
CA ALA A 175 12.60 4.47 -0.28
C ALA A 175 11.74 3.20 -0.22
N MET A 176 12.21 2.05 -0.70
CA MET A 176 11.66 0.75 -0.28
C MET A 176 12.10 0.37 1.15
N GLU A 177 13.30 0.77 1.58
CA GLU A 177 13.78 0.58 2.96
C GLU A 177 12.96 1.40 3.97
N GLU A 178 12.31 2.48 3.54
CA GLU A 178 11.35 3.25 4.34
C GLU A 178 10.00 2.52 4.53
N GLY A 179 9.77 1.41 3.81
CA GLY A 179 8.52 0.62 3.87
C GLY A 179 8.03 0.30 5.28
N PRO A 180 8.87 -0.21 6.21
CA PRO A 180 8.46 -0.48 7.59
C PRO A 180 7.98 0.76 8.35
N LYS A 181 8.58 1.93 8.11
CA LYS A 181 8.13 3.19 8.73
C LYS A 181 6.71 3.54 8.26
N HIS A 182 6.45 3.46 6.95
CA HIS A 182 5.11 3.71 6.41
C HIS A 182 4.09 2.66 6.89
N ALA A 183 4.52 1.42 7.10
CA ALA A 183 3.65 0.39 7.67
C ALA A 183 3.20 0.75 9.10
N GLU A 184 4.08 1.31 9.93
CA GLU A 184 3.72 1.78 11.28
C GLU A 184 2.68 2.91 11.24
N GLU A 185 2.81 3.83 10.28
CA GLU A 185 1.86 4.92 10.08
C GLU A 185 0.48 4.40 9.62
N VAL A 186 0.46 3.46 8.66
CA VAL A 186 -0.78 2.79 8.20
C VAL A 186 -1.45 2.02 9.33
N ASP A 187 -0.67 1.33 10.17
CA ASP A 187 -1.18 0.65 11.36
C ASP A 187 -1.76 1.63 12.39
N ALA A 188 -1.16 2.81 12.55
CA ALA A 188 -1.68 3.84 13.45
C ALA A 188 -3.04 4.37 12.96
N LEU A 189 -3.17 4.61 11.66
CA LEU A 189 -4.46 4.96 11.04
C LEU A 189 -5.49 3.83 11.21
N ALA A 190 -5.09 2.56 11.02
CA ALA A 190 -5.98 1.42 11.24
C ALA A 190 -6.47 1.33 12.69
N ARG A 191 -5.61 1.60 13.67
CA ARG A 191 -5.99 1.68 15.10
C ARG A 191 -6.99 2.82 15.34
N ALA A 192 -6.77 3.99 14.76
CA ALA A 192 -7.68 5.13 14.90
C ALA A 192 -9.06 4.83 14.28
N ILE A 193 -9.10 4.21 13.09
CA ILE A 193 -10.34 3.76 12.44
C ILE A 193 -11.07 2.72 13.28
N LYS A 194 -10.34 1.75 13.85
CA LYS A 194 -10.92 0.74 14.74
C LYS A 194 -11.55 1.40 15.97
N HIS A 195 -10.84 2.34 16.59
CA HIS A 195 -11.34 3.07 17.74
C HIS A 195 -12.60 3.87 17.41
N LEU A 196 -12.63 4.53 16.24
CA LEU A 196 -13.82 5.21 15.74
C LEU A 196 -15.00 4.24 15.54
N ALA A 197 -14.75 3.07 14.94
CA ALA A 197 -15.78 2.06 14.73
C ALA A 197 -16.38 1.54 16.05
N GLU A 198 -15.55 1.33 17.07
CA GLU A 198 -15.98 0.94 18.42
C GLU A 198 -16.78 2.06 19.10
N ALA A 199 -16.30 3.31 19.01
CA ALA A 199 -16.96 4.48 19.58
C ALA A 199 -18.34 4.78 18.96
N LEU A 200 -18.55 4.41 17.69
CA LEU A 200 -19.83 4.53 16.99
C LEU A 200 -20.83 3.42 17.36
N ARG A 201 -20.37 2.30 17.95
CA ARG A 201 -21.23 1.17 18.37
C ARG A 201 -21.73 1.28 19.80
N GLY A 202 -20.96 1.93 20.67
CA GLY A 202 -21.29 2.17 22.09
C GLY A 202 -22.07 3.46 22.30
#